data_AF-A0A430KWX5-F1
#
_entry.id   AF-A0A430KWX5-F1
#
_cell.length_a   1.000
_cell.length_b   1.000
_cell.length_c   1.000
_cell.angle_alpha   90.00
_cell.angle_beta   90.00
_cell.angle_gamma   90.00
#
_symmetry.space_group_name_H-M   'P 1'
#
loop_
_entity.id
_entity.type
_entity.pdbx_description
1 polymer ?
#
loop_
_entity_poly.entity_id
_entity_poly.type
_entity_poly.pdbx_seq_one_letter_code
_entity_poly.pdbx_strand_id
1 'polypeptide(L)'
;IDGKPLDFKDTVTYRGMMFTGVPNLVWVFGYFRASWTLRVDLVADFVCRMLKHMKATGANKVTPALRPEDHNMPLLPWIDPENFNPGYMMRGMHLLPKRGDKPEWQHNQDYWAEKDEFPAIDLEDKAFVYG
;
A
#
# COMPACT_ATOMS: atom_id res chain seq x y z
N ILE A 1 -10.12 -8.72 -12.42
CA ILE A 1 -8.82 -9.40 -12.28
C ILE A 1 -9.05 -10.87 -12.58
N ASP A 2 -8.44 -11.41 -13.63
CA ASP A 2 -8.65 -12.79 -14.08
C ASP A 2 -10.14 -13.16 -14.26
N GLY A 3 -10.91 -12.25 -14.88
CA GLY A 3 -12.36 -12.42 -15.08
C GLY A 3 -13.24 -12.16 -13.87
N LYS A 4 -12.68 -11.90 -12.67
CA LYS A 4 -13.45 -11.58 -11.45
C LYS A 4 -13.55 -10.05 -11.24
N PRO A 5 -14.71 -9.53 -10.80
CA PRO A 5 -14.82 -8.13 -10.42
C PRO A 5 -13.94 -7.83 -9.20
N LEU A 6 -13.44 -6.60 -9.11
CA LEU A 6 -12.71 -6.09 -7.95
C LEU A 6 -13.70 -5.31 -7.07
N ASP A 7 -13.90 -5.76 -5.83
CA ASP A 7 -14.47 -4.92 -4.78
C ASP A 7 -13.33 -4.33 -3.95
N PHE A 8 -13.07 -3.03 -4.13
CA PHE A 8 -11.86 -2.40 -3.60
C PHE A 8 -11.82 -2.36 -2.07
N LYS A 9 -12.99 -2.30 -1.42
CA LYS A 9 -13.13 -2.27 0.04
C LYS A 9 -12.68 -3.57 0.73
N ASP A 10 -12.58 -4.66 -0.03
CA ASP A 10 -12.16 -5.96 0.48
C ASP A 10 -10.64 -6.15 0.39
N THR A 11 -9.92 -5.19 -0.21
CA THR A 11 -8.46 -5.20 -0.24
C THR A 11 -7.87 -4.57 1.01
N VAL A 12 -6.64 -4.95 1.37
CA VAL A 12 -5.81 -4.31 2.39
C VAL A 12 -4.63 -3.62 1.71
N THR A 13 -4.27 -2.43 2.17
CA THR A 13 -3.18 -1.67 1.55
C THR A 13 -1.82 -2.03 2.14
N TYR A 14 -0.82 -2.33 1.30
CA TYR A 14 0.58 -2.29 1.70
C TYR A 14 1.11 -0.86 1.56
N ARG A 15 1.50 -0.25 2.69
CA ARG A 15 1.99 1.13 2.83
C ARG A 15 1.14 2.18 2.11
N GLY A 16 -0.17 1.94 1.98
CA GLY A 16 -1.09 2.79 1.24
C GLY A 16 -0.83 2.89 -0.27
N MET A 17 0.08 2.08 -0.84
CA MET A 17 0.52 2.19 -2.23
C MET A 17 0.22 0.95 -3.09
N MET A 18 0.07 -0.24 -2.50
CA MET A 18 -0.32 -1.46 -3.21
C MET A 18 -1.50 -2.14 -2.50
N PHE A 19 -2.23 -3.03 -3.18
CA PHE A 19 -3.50 -3.58 -2.69
C PHE A 19 -3.52 -5.11 -2.80
N THR A 20 -3.90 -5.78 -1.72
CA THR A 20 -3.99 -7.25 -1.73
C THR A 20 -4.93 -7.73 -2.84
N GLY A 21 -4.51 -8.76 -3.58
CA GLY A 21 -5.30 -9.29 -4.69
C GLY A 21 -5.28 -8.46 -5.97
N VAL A 22 -4.57 -7.32 -6.01
CA VAL A 22 -4.41 -6.49 -7.20
C VAL A 22 -2.97 -6.56 -7.73
N PRO A 23 -2.70 -7.32 -8.81
CA PRO A 23 -1.35 -7.48 -9.33
C PRO A 23 -0.85 -6.22 -10.02
N ASN A 24 0.45 -5.92 -9.84
CA ASN A 24 1.19 -4.87 -10.57
C ASN A 24 0.59 -3.45 -10.49
N LEU A 25 -0.28 -3.18 -9.49
CA LEU A 25 -0.83 -1.85 -9.26
C LEU A 25 -0.08 -1.14 -8.14
N VAL A 26 0.43 0.05 -8.44
CA VAL A 26 0.92 1.01 -7.46
C VAL A 26 0.13 2.31 -7.57
N TRP A 27 -0.41 2.80 -6.46
CA TRP A 27 -1.14 4.05 -6.33
C TRP A 27 -0.32 5.05 -5.52
N VAL A 28 -0.15 6.25 -6.05
CA VAL A 28 0.35 7.39 -5.28
C VAL A 28 -0.82 8.17 -4.70
N PHE A 29 -0.97 8.10 -3.39
CA PHE A 29 -1.80 9.04 -2.62
C PHE A 29 -0.88 9.92 -1.77
N GLY A 30 -1.04 11.23 -1.80
CA GLY A 30 -0.16 12.16 -1.08
C GLY A 30 -0.39 12.20 0.43
N TYR A 31 0.36 13.07 1.10
CA TYR A 31 0.16 13.38 2.51
C TYR A 31 -0.99 14.37 2.71
N PHE A 32 -1.66 14.30 3.85
CA PHE A 32 -2.69 15.29 4.22
C PHE A 32 -2.12 16.65 4.61
N ARG A 33 -0.88 16.68 5.13
CA ARG A 33 -0.26 17.89 5.72
C ARG A 33 1.14 18.20 5.18
N ALA A 34 1.59 17.45 4.18
CA ALA A 34 2.82 17.71 3.45
C ALA A 34 2.55 17.64 1.94
N SER A 35 3.48 18.12 1.11
CA SER A 35 3.28 18.08 -0.34
C SER A 35 3.16 16.64 -0.83
N TRP A 36 2.15 16.36 -1.65
CA TRP A 36 1.97 15.06 -2.29
C TRP A 36 3.17 14.67 -3.17
N THR A 37 3.87 15.67 -3.73
CA THR A 37 5.07 15.46 -4.57
C THR A 37 6.21 14.78 -3.81
N LEU A 38 6.31 14.99 -2.49
CA LEU A 38 7.32 14.31 -1.68
C LEU A 38 7.14 12.79 -1.67
N ARG A 39 5.89 12.32 -1.60
CA ARG A 39 5.60 10.88 -1.63
C ARG A 39 5.76 10.30 -3.03
N VAL A 40 5.53 11.11 -4.08
CA VAL A 40 5.70 10.66 -5.48
C VAL A 40 7.12 10.16 -5.69
N ASP A 41 8.13 10.93 -5.26
CA ASP A 41 9.54 10.55 -5.44
C ASP A 41 9.86 9.23 -4.72
N LEU A 42 9.41 9.07 -3.47
CA LEU A 42 9.61 7.83 -2.70
C LEU A 42 8.96 6.61 -3.36
N VAL A 43 7.72 6.75 -3.83
CA VAL A 43 7.00 5.66 -4.51
C VAL A 43 7.63 5.36 -5.87
N ALA A 44 8.07 6.38 -6.62
CA ALA A 44 8.73 6.20 -7.91
C ALA A 44 10.06 5.43 -7.78
N ASP A 45 10.86 5.74 -6.76
CA ASP A 45 12.09 5.00 -6.46
C ASP A 45 11.81 3.54 -6.08
N PHE A 46 10.79 3.31 -5.24
CA PHE A 46 10.33 1.94 -4.91
C PHE A 46 9.92 1.18 -6.18
N VAL A 47 9.14 1.79 -7.07
CA VAL A 47 8.71 1.17 -8.35
C VAL A 47 9.92 0.82 -9.20
N CYS A 48 10.89 1.73 -9.33
CA CYS A 48 12.10 1.47 -10.12
C CYS A 48 12.90 0.29 -9.55
N ARG A 49 13.02 0.18 -8.22
CA ARG A 49 13.68 -0.96 -7.56
C ARG A 49 12.89 -2.26 -7.73
N MET A 50 11.58 -2.22 -7.56
CA MET A 50 10.70 -3.38 -7.74
C MET A 50 10.80 -3.93 -9.16
N LEU A 51 10.72 -3.07 -10.18
CA LEU A 51 10.84 -3.49 -11.58
C LEU A 51 12.21 -4.09 -11.91
N LYS A 52 13.30 -3.55 -11.33
CA LYS A 52 14.64 -4.13 -11.45
C LYS A 52 14.72 -5.51 -10.80
N HIS A 53 14.14 -5.66 -9.61
CA HIS A 53 14.08 -6.95 -8.90
C HIS A 53 13.29 -7.98 -9.70
N MET A 54 12.08 -7.65 -10.15
CA MET A 54 11.25 -8.51 -11.00
C MET A 54 11.98 -8.95 -12.27
N LYS A 55 12.69 -8.03 -12.93
CA LYS A 55 13.52 -8.37 -14.10
C LYS A 55 14.65 -9.35 -13.75
N ALA A 56 15.31 -9.18 -12.60
CA ALA A 56 16.40 -10.03 -12.17
C ALA A 56 15.94 -11.44 -11.76
N THR A 57 14.73 -11.57 -11.19
CA THR A 57 14.15 -12.85 -10.74
C THR A 57 13.28 -13.52 -11.80
N GLY A 58 13.01 -12.85 -12.92
CA GLY A 58 12.15 -13.36 -13.99
C GLY A 58 10.65 -13.27 -13.68
N ALA A 59 10.27 -12.58 -12.60
CA ALA A 59 8.86 -12.36 -12.25
C ALA A 59 8.21 -11.35 -13.22
N ASN A 60 6.98 -11.65 -13.64
CA ASN A 60 6.15 -10.75 -14.45
C ASN A 60 4.99 -10.15 -13.64
N LYS A 61 4.76 -10.69 -12.44
CA LYS A 61 3.70 -10.28 -11.54
C LYS A 61 4.22 -10.14 -10.12
N VAL A 62 3.78 -9.09 -9.44
CA VAL A 62 3.88 -8.93 -7.99
C VAL A 62 2.53 -8.49 -7.43
N THR A 63 2.08 -9.15 -6.37
CA THR A 63 0.86 -8.81 -5.65
C THR A 63 1.17 -8.81 -4.15
N PRO A 64 0.78 -7.78 -3.39
CA PRO A 64 0.94 -7.86 -1.95
C PRO A 64 -0.04 -8.88 -1.35
N ALA A 65 0.36 -9.59 -0.31
CA ALA A 65 -0.47 -10.49 0.47
C ALA A 65 -0.15 -10.30 1.96
N LEU A 66 -1.14 -10.52 2.84
CA LEU A 66 -0.87 -10.51 4.27
C LEU A 66 0.18 -11.56 4.61
N ARG A 67 1.16 -11.19 5.43
CA ARG A 67 2.15 -12.15 5.94
C ARG A 67 1.46 -13.18 6.83
N PRO A 68 2.05 -14.38 7.04
CA PRO A 68 1.51 -15.39 7.95
C PRO A 68 1.09 -14.83 9.33
N GLU A 69 1.93 -13.97 9.90
CA GLU A 69 1.74 -13.31 11.18
C GLU A 69 0.71 -12.17 11.19
N ASP A 70 0.24 -11.73 10.02
CA ASP A 70 -0.68 -10.60 9.86
C ASP A 70 -2.11 -11.05 9.57
N HIS A 71 -2.36 -12.33 9.30
CA HIS A 71 -3.68 -12.83 8.90
C HIS A 71 -4.82 -12.54 9.89
N ASN A 72 -4.50 -12.42 11.18
CA ASN A 72 -5.47 -12.15 12.24
C ASN A 72 -5.40 -10.72 12.76
N MET A 73 -4.67 -9.82 12.08
CA MET A 73 -4.58 -8.44 12.51
C MET A 73 -5.95 -7.74 12.39
N PRO A 74 -6.27 -6.78 13.27
CA PRO A 74 -7.41 -5.90 13.10
C PRO A 74 -7.38 -5.20 11.75
N LEU A 75 -8.50 -5.23 11.03
CA LEU A 75 -8.69 -4.42 9.83
C LEU A 75 -9.46 -3.15 10.20
N LEU A 76 -8.90 -2.02 9.81
CA LEU A 76 -9.37 -0.70 10.15
C LEU A 76 -9.76 0.08 8.87
N PRO A 77 -10.56 1.15 8.98
CA PRO A 77 -10.81 2.05 7.86
C PRO A 77 -9.50 2.58 7.26
N TRP A 78 -9.48 2.77 5.93
CA TRP A 78 -8.29 3.20 5.19
C TRP A 78 -7.53 4.37 5.82
N ILE A 79 -8.31 5.35 6.28
CA ILE A 79 -7.85 6.54 6.98
C ILE A 79 -8.38 6.45 8.40
N ASP A 80 -7.53 6.80 9.36
CA ASP A 80 -7.94 7.02 10.73
C ASP A 80 -8.82 8.28 10.85
N PRO A 81 -10.13 8.14 11.15
CA PRO A 81 -11.03 9.29 11.27
C PRO A 81 -10.70 10.20 12.45
N GLU A 82 -9.94 9.74 13.45
CA GLU A 82 -9.46 10.60 14.52
C GLU A 82 -8.34 11.53 14.04
N ASN A 83 -7.62 11.14 12.99
CA ASN A 83 -6.54 11.92 12.38
C ASN A 83 -6.99 12.80 11.20
N PHE A 84 -7.92 12.31 10.37
CA PHE A 84 -8.40 13.02 9.17
C PHE A 84 -9.84 12.61 8.78
N ASN A 85 -10.79 13.53 8.90
CA ASN A 85 -12.23 13.26 8.77
C ASN A 85 -13.05 14.29 7.97
N PRO A 86 -12.56 14.83 6.83
CA PRO A 86 -13.40 15.73 6.05
C PRO A 86 -14.62 14.96 5.53
N GLY A 87 -15.80 15.58 5.64
CA GLY A 87 -17.07 14.90 5.37
C GLY A 87 -17.19 14.29 3.97
N TYR A 88 -16.48 14.83 2.96
CA TYR A 88 -16.47 14.24 1.62
C TYR A 88 -15.73 12.88 1.56
N MET A 89 -14.65 12.71 2.32
CA MET A 89 -13.97 11.43 2.44
C MET A 89 -14.82 10.44 3.23
N MET A 90 -15.42 10.90 4.33
CA MET A 90 -16.21 10.04 5.21
C MET A 90 -17.41 9.40 4.49
N ARG A 91 -18.05 10.12 3.56
CA ARG A 91 -19.13 9.57 2.72
C ARG A 91 -18.69 8.37 1.87
N GLY A 92 -17.43 8.35 1.42
CA GLY A 92 -16.89 7.31 0.55
C GLY A 92 -16.07 6.23 1.27
N MET A 93 -15.82 6.35 2.57
CA MET A 93 -14.87 5.50 3.29
C MET A 93 -15.17 4.00 3.19
N HIS A 94 -16.45 3.64 3.14
CA HIS A 94 -16.91 2.24 3.01
C HIS A 94 -16.61 1.61 1.63
N LEU A 95 -16.21 2.42 0.64
CA LEU A 95 -15.80 1.98 -0.70
C LEU A 95 -14.27 1.90 -0.84
N LEU A 96 -13.53 2.40 0.16
CA LEU A 96 -12.07 2.47 0.17
C LEU A 96 -11.47 1.21 0.81
N PRO A 97 -10.20 0.89 0.48
CA PRO A 97 -9.54 -0.32 0.97
C PRO A 97 -9.32 -0.26 2.48
N LYS A 98 -9.05 -1.39 3.12
CA LYS A 98 -8.77 -1.45 4.56
C LYS A 98 -7.29 -1.22 4.82
N ARG A 99 -6.97 -0.83 6.06
CA ARG A 99 -5.60 -0.81 6.60
C ARG A 99 -5.47 -1.86 7.71
N GLY A 100 -4.25 -2.30 7.97
CA GLY A 100 -3.91 -3.04 9.17
C GLY A 100 -3.52 -2.13 10.32
N ASP A 101 -3.14 -2.73 11.44
CA ASP A 101 -2.63 -2.03 12.63
C ASP A 101 -1.10 -1.95 12.70
N LYS A 102 -0.38 -2.54 11.73
CA LYS A 102 1.09 -2.44 11.60
C LYS A 102 1.52 -1.41 10.53
N PRO A 103 2.74 -0.84 10.62
CA PRO A 103 3.22 0.20 9.68
C PRO A 103 3.18 -0.21 8.20
N GLU A 104 3.48 -1.47 7.90
CA GLU A 104 3.49 -1.98 6.52
C GLU A 104 2.11 -2.05 5.90
N TRP A 105 1.06 -2.04 6.72
CA TRP A 105 -0.33 -2.09 6.28
C TRP A 105 -1.04 -0.73 6.39
N GLN A 106 -0.27 0.37 6.55
CA GLN A 106 -0.78 1.71 6.78
C GLN A 106 -0.08 2.75 5.89
N HIS A 107 -0.82 3.80 5.51
CA HIS A 107 -0.23 5.06 5.06
C HIS A 107 0.04 5.91 6.32
N ASN A 108 1.27 5.93 6.83
CA ASN A 108 1.60 6.56 8.12
C ASN A 108 1.52 8.12 8.13
N GLN A 109 1.42 8.74 6.94
CA GLN A 109 1.28 10.18 6.71
C GLN A 109 2.51 11.01 7.10
N ASP A 110 3.62 10.37 7.48
CA ASP A 110 4.84 11.01 7.95
C ASP A 110 5.96 10.86 6.92
N TYR A 111 6.23 11.95 6.21
CA TYR A 111 7.32 12.03 5.26
C TYR A 111 8.70 11.75 5.89
N TRP A 112 8.93 12.20 7.12
CA TRP A 112 10.25 12.08 7.76
C TRP A 112 10.58 10.65 8.12
N ALA A 113 9.57 9.84 8.45
CA ALA A 113 9.72 8.41 8.61
C ALA A 113 9.84 7.72 7.23
N GLU A 114 8.93 8.03 6.29
CA GLU A 114 8.90 7.32 5.00
C GLU A 114 10.13 7.54 4.13
N LYS A 115 10.79 8.71 4.21
CA LYS A 115 12.04 8.94 3.47
C LYS A 115 13.15 7.96 3.83
N ASP A 116 13.11 7.37 5.03
CA ASP A 116 14.07 6.38 5.49
C ASP A 116 13.52 4.95 5.33
N GLU A 117 12.22 4.76 5.57
CA GLU A 117 11.57 3.44 5.49
C GLU A 117 11.39 2.94 4.04
N PHE A 118 11.03 3.80 3.08
CA PHE A 118 10.81 3.37 1.69
C PHE A 118 12.10 2.83 1.05
N PRO A 119 13.25 3.50 1.19
CA PRO A 119 14.53 2.94 0.80
C PRO A 119 14.87 1.62 1.51
N ALA A 120 14.37 1.39 2.72
CA ALA A 120 14.62 0.17 3.49
C ALA A 120 13.65 -0.99 3.19
N ILE A 121 12.64 -0.81 2.32
CA ILE A 121 11.71 -1.90 1.99
C ILE A 121 12.49 -3.09 1.39
N ASP A 122 12.35 -4.24 2.04
CA ASP A 122 12.85 -5.51 1.57
C ASP A 122 11.92 -6.06 0.48
N LEU A 123 12.45 -6.25 -0.73
CA LEU A 123 11.69 -6.76 -1.86
C LEU A 123 11.54 -8.29 -1.83
N GLU A 124 12.24 -8.98 -0.93
CA GLU A 124 12.06 -10.43 -0.72
C GLU A 124 11.12 -10.74 0.46
N ASP A 125 10.52 -9.70 1.05
CA ASP A 125 9.55 -9.83 2.13
C ASP A 125 8.35 -10.70 1.72
N LYS A 126 7.85 -11.51 2.67
CA LYS A 126 6.69 -12.39 2.48
C LYS A 126 5.40 -11.66 2.11
N ALA A 127 5.36 -10.34 2.31
CA ALA A 127 4.28 -9.49 1.84
C ALA A 127 4.21 -9.45 0.31
N PHE A 128 5.30 -9.71 -0.42
CA PHE A 128 5.34 -9.69 -1.89
C PHE A 128 5.25 -11.09 -2.47
N VAL A 129 4.14 -11.38 -3.16
CA VAL A 129 3.96 -12.64 -3.88
C VAL A 129 4.30 -12.42 -5.35
N TYR A 130 5.41 -13.02 -5.78
CA TYR A 130 5.89 -12.97 -7.16
C TYR A 130 5.36 -14.14 -7.99
N GLY A 131 5.20 -13.93 -9.31
CA GLY A 131 4.87 -14.98 -10.28
C GLY A 131 5.09 -14.55 -11.73
#